data_AF-A0A0A8ZDE6-F1
#
_entry.id   AF-A0A0A8ZDE6-F1
#
_cell.length_a   1.000
_cell.length_b   1.000
_cell.length_c   1.000
_cell.angle_alpha   90.00
_cell.angle_beta   90.00
_cell.angle_gamma   90.00
#
_symmetry.space_group_name_H-M   'P 1'
#
loop_
_entity.id
_entity.type
_entity.pdbx_description
1 polymer ?
#
loop_
_entity_poly.entity_id
_entity_poly.type
_entity_poly.pdbx_seq_one_letter_code
_entity_poly.pdbx_strand_id
1 'polypeptide(L)' 'MGGGVEDIMAFPQYFAFSLEKRIAPRHRAAAEAGVALPLPDMLKATDEEFWEMLDKEQKLQERAATTD' A
#
# COMPACT_ATOMS: atom_id res chain seq x y z
N MET A 1 4.59 10.00 -3.87
CA MET A 1 3.35 10.56 -3.29
C MET A 1 2.64 11.40 -4.34
N GLY A 2 1.56 10.88 -4.92
CA GLY A 2 0.42 11.69 -5.33
C GLY A 2 -0.41 11.87 -4.06
N GLY A 3 -0.32 13.06 -3.48
CA GLY A 3 -1.00 13.44 -2.24
C GLY A 3 -1.81 14.70 -2.46
N GLY A 4 -2.45 14.76 -3.63
CA GLY A 4 -3.25 15.90 -4.04
C GLY A 4 -4.56 15.95 -3.28
N VAL A 5 -5.23 17.10 -3.35
CA VAL A 5 -6.60 17.26 -2.83
C VAL A 5 -7.54 16.26 -3.53
N GLU A 6 -7.25 15.87 -4.77
CA GLU A 6 -8.01 14.86 -5.51
C GLU A 6 -7.96 13.48 -4.85
N ASP A 7 -6.82 13.05 -4.30
CA ASP A 7 -6.67 11.75 -3.63
C ASP A 7 -7.49 11.71 -2.33
N ILE A 8 -7.51 12.84 -1.60
CA ILE A 8 -8.30 13.00 -0.38
C ILE A 8 -9.80 13.01 -0.71
N MET A 9 -10.19 13.67 -1.81
CA MET A 9 -11.59 13.66 -2.27
C MET A 9 -12.03 12.28 -2.78
N ALA A 10 -11.13 11.52 -3.41
CA ALA A 10 -11.41 10.17 -3.89
C ALA A 10 -11.58 9.16 -2.75
N PHE A 11 -10.91 9.38 -1.62
CA PHE A 11 -10.98 8.47 -0.47
C PHE A 11 -11.01 9.22 0.87
N PRO A 12 -12.13 9.88 1.21
CA PRO A 12 -12.25 10.64 2.47
C PRO A 12 -12.15 9.75 3.72
N GLN A 13 -12.29 8.43 3.55
CA GLN A 13 -12.13 7.44 4.62
C GLN A 13 -10.72 7.44 5.23
N TYR A 14 -9.73 8.08 4.61
CA TYR A 14 -8.40 8.30 5.21
C TYR A 14 -8.45 8.84 6.63
N PHE A 15 -9.36 9.78 6.90
CA PHE A 15 -9.48 10.39 8.22
C PHE A 15 -9.94 9.43 9.32
N ALA A 16 -10.53 8.28 8.95
CA ALA A 16 -10.91 7.24 9.91
C ALA A 16 -9.72 6.34 10.32
N PHE A 17 -8.60 6.38 9.59
CA PHE A 17 -7.43 5.57 9.87
C PHE A 17 -6.33 6.38 10.56
N SER A 18 -5.61 5.74 11.49
CA SER A 18 -4.47 6.38 12.15
C SER A 18 -3.31 6.56 11.17
N LEU A 19 -2.84 7.81 11.04
CA LEU A 19 -1.66 8.12 10.24
C LEU A 19 -0.43 7.33 10.72
N GLU A 20 -0.15 7.38 12.02
CA GLU A 20 1.05 6.77 12.60
C GLU A 20 0.93 5.25 12.75
N LYS A 21 -0.25 4.73 13.10
CA LYS A 21 -0.42 3.30 13.39
C LYS A 21 -0.81 2.47 12.18
N ARG A 22 -1.31 3.07 11.10
CA ARG A 22 -1.83 2.32 9.94
C ARG A 22 -1.34 2.83 8.61
N ILE A 23 -1.46 4.12 8.32
CA ILE A 23 -1.12 4.67 6.99
C ILE A 23 0.39 4.65 6.75
N ALA A 24 1.17 5.30 7.63
CA ALA A 24 2.62 5.42 7.51
C ALA A 24 3.36 4.06 7.48
N PRO A 25 3.08 3.09 8.38
CA PRO A 25 3.78 1.81 8.36
C PRO A 25 3.50 1.00 7.09
N ARG A 26 2.24 0.97 6.61
CA ARG A 26 1.87 0.24 5.39
C ARG A 26 2.48 0.85 4.13
N HIS A 27 2.47 2.18 4.04
CA HIS A 27 3.10 2.88 2.92
C HIS A 27 4.63 2.68 2.90
N ARG A 28 5.30 2.73 4.06
CA ARG A 28 6.74 2.45 4.12
C ARG A 28 7.07 1.02 3.70
N ALA A 29 6.33 0.04 4.21
CA ALA A 29 6.53 -1.36 3.84
C ALA A 29 6.36 -1.58 2.32
N ALA A 30 5.33 -1.00 1.70
CA ALA A 30 5.16 -1.05 0.25
C ALA A 30 6.31 -0.39 -0.53
N ALA A 31 6.78 0.78 -0.07
CA ALA A 31 7.89 1.49 -0.70
C ALA A 31 9.23 0.74 -0.57
N GLU A 32 9.53 0.18 0.60
CA GLU A 32 10.73 -0.63 0.85
C GLU A 32 10.72 -1.93 0.04
N ALA A 33 9.54 -2.52 -0.15
CA ALA A 33 9.31 -3.66 -1.01
C ALA A 33 9.41 -3.34 -2.51
N GLY A 34 9.46 -2.07 -2.89
CA GLY A 34 9.44 -1.64 -4.30
C GLY A 34 8.11 -1.92 -5.01
N VAL A 35 7.02 -2.16 -4.26
CA VAL A 35 5.72 -2.49 -4.83
C VAL A 35 4.77 -1.30 -4.80
N ALA A 36 3.95 -1.18 -5.84
CA ALA A 36 2.92 -0.15 -5.93
C ALA A 36 1.56 -0.74 -5.54
N LEU A 37 1.13 -0.50 -4.30
CA LEU A 37 -0.20 -0.88 -3.83
C LEU A 37 -1.10 0.35 -3.73
N PRO A 38 -2.35 0.29 -4.22
CA PRO A 38 -3.31 1.37 -4.03
C PRO A 38 -3.57 1.60 -2.54
N LEU A 39 -3.43 2.84 -2.11
CA LEU A 39 -3.60 3.21 -0.72
C LEU A 39 -4.99 2.87 -0.13
N PRO A 40 -6.12 2.97 -0.87
CA PRO A 40 -7.41 2.50 -0.38
C PRO A 40 -7.44 1.00 -0.06
N ASP A 41 -6.81 0.18 -0.90
CA ASP A 41 -6.77 -1.28 -0.73
C ASP A 41 -5.89 -1.63 0.47
N MET A 42 -4.75 -0.95 0.59
CA MET A 42 -3.86 -1.07 1.75
C MET A 42 -4.54 -0.66 3.04
N LEU A 43 -5.54 0.23 3.08
CA LEU A 43 -6.16 0.65 4.36
C LEU A 43 -7.39 -0.18 4.75
N LYS A 44 -8.14 -0.68 3.76
CA LYS A 44 -9.31 -1.54 3.99
C LYS A 44 -8.91 -2.93 4.50
N ALA A 45 -7.78 -3.45 4.04
CA ALA A 45 -7.25 -4.75 4.46
C ALA A 45 -7.02 -4.84 5.97
N THR A 46 -7.20 -6.00 6.58
CA THR A 46 -6.67 -6.30 7.92
C THR A 46 -5.14 -6.23 7.94
N ASP A 47 -4.51 -6.36 9.10
CA ASP A 47 -3.04 -6.41 9.14
C ASP A 47 -2.51 -7.66 8.43
N GLU A 48 -3.16 -8.81 8.62
CA GLU A 48 -2.83 -10.08 7.96
C GLU A 48 -2.96 -9.98 6.43
N GLU A 49 -4.13 -9.52 5.95
CA GLU A 49 -4.38 -9.34 4.51
C GLU A 49 -3.38 -8.37 3.87
N PHE A 50 -2.98 -7.31 4.57
CA PHE A 50 -1.99 -6.36 4.06
C PHE A 50 -0.63 -7.04 3.82
N TRP A 51 -0.15 -7.85 4.77
CA TRP A 51 1.13 -8.54 4.63
C TRP A 51 1.08 -9.63 3.56
N GLU A 52 -0.04 -10.34 3.42
CA GLU A 52 -0.25 -11.29 2.33
C GLU A 52 -0.24 -10.61 0.96
N MET A 53 -0.89 -9.46 0.82
CA MET A 53 -0.86 -8.66 -0.40
C MET A 53 0.57 -8.19 -0.73
N LEU A 54 1.32 -7.74 0.27
CA LEU A 54 2.69 -7.28 0.10
C LEU A 54 3.62 -8.40 -0.38
N ASP A 55 3.58 -9.56 0.26
CA ASP A 55 4.37 -10.74 -0.11
C ASP A 55 4.03 -11.24 -1.52
N LYS A 56 2.73 -11.24 -1.85
CA LYS A 56 2.26 -11.62 -3.20
C LYS A 56 2.81 -10.67 -4.27
N GLU A 57 2.73 -9.37 -4.03
CA GLU A 57 3.19 -8.37 -5.01
C GLU A 57 4.71 -8.39 -5.14
N GLN A 58 5.46 -8.55 -4.05
CA GLN A 58 6.92 -8.73 -4.08
C GLN A 58 7.31 -9.92 -4.98
N LYS A 59 6.69 -11.09 -4.77
CA LYS A 59 6.95 -12.29 -5.59
C LYS A 59 6.62 -12.08 -7.06
N LEU A 60 5.59 -11.30 -7.38
CA LEU A 60 5.23 -10.96 -8.76
C LEU A 60 6.29 -10.05 -9.40
N GLN A 61 6.78 -9.05 -8.67
CA GLN A 61 7.86 -8.17 -9.14
C GLN A 61 9.18 -8.93 -9.36
N GLU A 62 9.57 -9.83 -8.45
CA GLU A 62 10.76 -10.66 -8.59
C GLU A 62 10.72 -11.56 -9.83
N ARG A 63 9.56 -12.17 -10.11
CA ARG A 63 9.35 -12.99 -11.31
C ARG A 63 9.42 -12.18 -12.59
N ALA A 64 8.88 -10.96 -12.59
CA ALA A 64 8.95 -10.06 -13.73
C ALA A 64 10.40 -9.60 -14.00
N ALA A 65 11.21 -9.39 -12.96
CA ALA A 65 12.61 -8.96 -13.07
C ALA A 65 13.58 -10.06 -13.56
N THR A 66 13.18 -11.33 -13.56
CA THR A 66 14.05 -12.46 -13.95
C THR A 66 13.87 -12.89 -15.42
N THR A 67 13.14 -12.11 -16.24
CA THR A 67 12.87 -12.43 -17.67
C THR A 67 13.78 -11.69 -18.67
N ASP A 68 14.94 -11.20 -18.23
CA ASP A 68 16.01 -10.67 -19.11
C ASP A 68 17.15 -11.68 -19.31
#